data_AF-A0A6P0MBU9-F1
#
_entry.id   AF-A0A6P0MBU9-F1
#
_cell.length_a   1.000
_cell.length_b   1.000
_cell.length_c   1.000
_cell.angle_alpha   90.00
_cell.angle_beta   90.00
_cell.angle_gamma   90.00
#
_symmetry.space_group_name_H-M   'P 1'
#
loop_
_entity.id
_entity.type
_entity.pdbx_description
1 polymer ?
#
loop_
_entity_poly.entity_id
_entity_poly.type
_entity_poly.pdbx_seq_one_letter_code
_entity_poly.pdbx_strand_id
1 'polypeptide(L)' 'MTLQELQQQALQLPISDRWRLVQSLLASIQQETLPSISPSPTVKLLVDLDPWTQSLIGILQLGTENLTESYVDYLEEKYH' A
#
# COMPACT_ATOMS: atom_id res chain seq x y z
N MET A 1 -3.50 -26.22 5.68
CA MET A 1 -3.16 -25.37 4.53
C MET A 1 -1.88 -24.63 4.86
N THR A 2 -0.83 -24.85 4.08
CA THR A 2 0.46 -24.19 4.24
C THR A 2 0.48 -22.86 3.47
N LEU A 3 1.40 -21.95 3.81
CA LEU A 3 1.59 -20.71 3.07
C LEU A 3 1.89 -21.00 1.58
N GLN A 4 2.67 -22.05 1.32
CA GLN A 4 3.01 -22.47 -0.03
C GLN A 4 1.76 -22.93 -0.80
N GLU A 5 0.87 -23.70 -0.18
CA GLU A 5 -0.41 -24.10 -0.78
C GLU A 5 -1.29 -22.88 -1.10
N LEU A 6 -1.38 -21.91 -0.18
CA LEU A 6 -2.13 -20.67 -0.41
C LEU A 6 -1.57 -19.87 -1.59
N GLN A 7 -0.25 -19.73 -1.67
CA GLN A 7 0.41 -19.05 -2.78
C GLN A 7 0.11 -19.74 -4.12
N GLN A 8 0.21 -21.06 -4.16
CA GLN A 8 -0.09 -21.84 -5.36
C GLN A 8 -1.55 -21.64 -5.79
N GLN A 9 -2.50 -21.65 -4.84
CA GLN A 9 -3.91 -21.39 -5.14
C GLN A 9 -4.15 -19.97 -5.66
N ALA A 10 -3.52 -18.96 -5.06
CA ALA A 10 -3.65 -17.57 -5.50
C ALA A 10 -3.12 -17.37 -6.93
N LEU A 11 -2.03 -18.05 -7.30
CA LEU A 11 -1.46 -17.96 -8.66
C LEU A 11 -2.37 -18.54 -9.74
N GLN A 12 -3.23 -19.51 -9.41
CA GLN A 12 -4.18 -20.10 -10.37
C GLN A 12 -5.39 -19.19 -10.68
N LEU A 13 -5.62 -18.14 -9.88
CA LEU A 13 -6.73 -17.22 -10.10
C LEU A 13 -6.46 -16.33 -11.33
N PRO A 14 -7.50 -15.89 -12.05
CA PRO A 14 -7.38 -14.83 -13.05
C PRO A 14 -6.68 -13.59 -12.47
N ILE A 15 -5.92 -12.87 -13.32
CA ILE A 15 -5.19 -11.67 -12.89
C ILE A 15 -6.09 -10.64 -12.19
N SER A 16 -7.35 -10.50 -12.64
CA SER A 16 -8.35 -9.63 -12.03
C SER A 16 -8.67 -10.02 -10.58
N ASP A 17 -8.78 -11.32 -10.31
CA ASP A 17 -9.15 -11.82 -8.99
C ASP A 17 -7.96 -11.79 -8.03
N ARG A 18 -6.74 -12.02 -8.55
CA ARG A 18 -5.51 -11.75 -7.79
C ARG A 18 -5.43 -10.30 -7.36
N TRP A 19 -5.72 -9.37 -8.27
CA TRP A 19 -5.75 -7.95 -7.94
C TRP A 19 -6.84 -7.60 -6.92
N ARG A 20 -8.03 -8.21 -7.01
CA ARG A 20 -9.08 -8.03 -5.99
C ARG A 20 -8.62 -8.50 -4.61
N LEU A 21 -7.93 -9.64 -4.52
CA LEU A 21 -7.39 -10.12 -3.24
C LEU A 21 -6.36 -9.17 -2.65
N VAL A 22 -5.46 -8.63 -3.49
CA VAL A 22 -4.51 -7.61 -3.04
C VAL A 22 -5.25 -6.38 -2.53
N GLN A 23 -6.23 -5.87 -3.27
CA GLN A 23 -7.04 -4.72 -2.85
C GLN A 23 -7.77 -4.97 -1.52
N SER A 24 -8.37 -6.15 -1.34
CA SER A 24 -9.04 -6.51 -0.07
C SER A 24 -8.06 -6.61 1.09
N LEU A 25 -6.86 -7.17 0.88
CA LEU A 25 -5.82 -7.25 1.90
C LEU A 25 -5.34 -5.85 2.30
N LEU A 26 -5.05 -4.99 1.32
CA LEU A 26 -4.64 -3.61 1.55
C LEU A 26 -5.71 -2.83 2.32
N ALA A 27 -6.98 -3.00 1.97
CA ALA A 27 -8.09 -2.37 2.67
C ALA A 27 -8.22 -2.86 4.13
N SER A 28 -7.97 -4.13 4.41
CA SER A 28 -7.94 -4.65 5.79
C SER A 28 -6.81 -4.01 6.59
N ILE A 29 -5.60 -3.98 6.03
CA ILE A 29 -4.44 -3.37 6.67
C ILE A 29 -4.70 -1.88 6.95
N GLN A 30 -5.30 -1.15 6.00
CA GLN A 30 -5.73 0.23 6.20
C GLN A 30 -6.68 0.37 7.38
N GLN A 31 -7.75 -0.42 7.41
CA GLN A 31 -8.75 -0.36 8.47
C GLN A 31 -8.17 -0.68 9.86
N GLU A 32 -7.19 -1.58 9.93
CA GLU A 32 -6.52 -1.94 11.18
C GLU A 32 -5.49 -0.89 11.62
N THR A 33 -4.87 -0.19 10.66
CA THR A 33 -3.81 0.80 10.94
C THR A 33 -4.35 2.21 11.19
N LEU A 34 -5.42 2.63 10.50
CA LEU A 34 -6.05 3.96 10.63
C LEU A 34 -6.40 4.35 12.09
N PRO A 35 -7.03 3.48 12.93
CA PRO A 35 -7.39 3.84 14.30
C PRO A 35 -6.20 3.98 15.26
N SER A 36 -5.02 3.43 14.92
CA SER A 36 -3.80 3.59 15.73
C SER A 36 -3.07 4.91 15.45
N ILE A 37 -3.44 5.62 14.39
CA ILE A 37 -2.86 6.91 14.02
C ILE A 37 -3.59 8.02 14.79
N SER A 38 -3.40 8.04 16.11
CA SER A 38 -3.75 9.19 16.94
C SER A 38 -2.87 10.40 16.55
N PRO A 39 -3.34 11.66 16.64
CA PRO A 39 -2.56 12.87 16.30
C PRO A 39 -1.46 13.18 17.34
N SER A 40 -0.65 12.18 17.65
CA SER A 40 0.54 12.24 18.49
C SER A 40 1.81 12.27 17.61
N PRO A 41 3.02 12.49 18.14
CA PRO A 41 4.26 12.62 17.37
C PRO A 41 4.56 11.47 16.37
N THR A 42 3.85 10.35 16.45
CA THR A 42 3.83 9.28 15.44
C THR A 42 3.53 9.76 14.02
N VAL A 43 2.77 10.84 13.83
CA VAL A 43 2.49 11.39 12.49
C VAL A 43 3.77 11.82 11.76
N LYS A 44 4.80 12.30 12.48
CA LYS A 44 6.10 12.64 11.86
C LYS A 44 6.81 11.42 11.28
N LEU A 45 6.78 10.28 11.98
CA LEU A 45 7.39 9.02 11.51
C LEU A 45 6.68 8.45 10.27
N LEU A 46 5.40 8.78 10.09
CA LEU A 46 4.63 8.32 8.93
C LEU A 46 4.85 9.20 7.69
N VAL A 47 5.31 10.44 7.86
CA VAL A 47 5.73 11.35 6.76
C VAL A 47 7.10 10.95 6.19
N ASP A 48 7.91 10.22 6.96
CA ASP A 48 9.21 9.69 6.51
C ASP A 48 9.09 8.35 5.75
N LEU A 49 7.87 7.78 5.64
CA LEU A 49 7.62 6.57 4.85
C LEU A 49 7.64 6.88 3.35
N ASP A 50 7.88 5.87 2.52
CA ASP A 50 7.82 6.06 1.07
C ASP A 50 6.39 6.46 0.61
N PRO A 51 6.27 7.23 -0.48
CA PRO A 51 4.98 7.77 -0.94
C PRO A 51 3.91 6.69 -1.20
N TRP A 52 4.33 5.51 -1.65
CA TRP A 52 3.42 4.39 -1.87
C TRP A 52 2.86 3.87 -0.54
N THR A 53 3.68 3.72 0.49
CA THR A 53 3.23 3.33 1.83
C THR A 53 2.32 4.40 2.46
N GLN A 54 2.62 5.68 2.27
CA GLN A 54 1.76 6.78 2.74
C GLN A 54 0.37 6.79 2.06
N SER A 55 0.34 6.51 0.75
CA SER A 55 -0.90 6.33 0.00
C SER A 55 -1.66 5.09 0.47
N LEU A 56 -0.95 3.99 0.72
CA LEU A 56 -1.50 2.75 1.22
C LEU A 56 -2.06 2.88 2.63
N ILE A 57 -1.57 3.76 3.49
CA ILE A 57 -2.11 3.95 4.86
C ILE A 57 -3.19 5.05 4.90
N GLY A 58 -3.47 5.71 3.77
CA GLY A 58 -4.51 6.73 3.67
C GLY A 58 -4.12 8.09 4.27
N ILE A 59 -2.82 8.35 4.43
CA ILE A 59 -2.29 9.61 4.98
C ILE A 59 -2.21 10.69 3.89
N LEU A 60 -1.90 10.28 2.66
CA LEU A 60 -1.96 11.16 1.49
C LEU A 60 -3.39 11.22 0.94
N GLN A 61 -4.12 12.31 1.22
CA GLN A 61 -5.26 12.72 0.40
C GLN A 61 -4.74 13.46 -0.84
N LEU A 62 -4.06 12.74 -1.73
CA LEU A 62 -3.50 13.33 -2.94
C LEU A 62 -4.28 12.84 -4.15
N GLY A 63 -4.83 13.79 -4.91
CA GLY A 63 -5.62 13.50 -6.12
C GLY A 63 -4.86 12.54 -7.03
N THR A 64 -5.53 11.45 -7.41
CA THR A 64 -5.02 10.27 -8.11
C THR A 64 -4.17 10.57 -9.36
N GLU A 65 -4.33 11.76 -9.92
CA GLU A 65 -3.70 12.26 -11.14
C GLU A 65 -2.21 12.62 -11.02
N ASN A 66 -1.67 12.89 -9.82
CA ASN A 66 -0.24 13.23 -9.64
C ASN A 66 0.63 12.09 -9.07
N LEU A 67 0.04 10.93 -8.73
CA LEU A 67 0.76 9.83 -8.07
C LEU A 67 1.70 9.08 -9.00
N THR A 68 1.35 8.94 -10.28
CA THR A 68 2.16 8.15 -11.22
C THR A 68 3.45 8.87 -11.55
N GLU A 69 3.40 10.17 -11.81
CA GLU A 69 4.58 11.00 -12.07
C GLU A 69 5.45 11.11 -10.81
N SER A 70 4.87 11.47 -9.67
CA SER A 70 5.62 11.60 -8.42
C SER A 70 6.24 10.29 -7.92
N TYR A 71 5.61 9.14 -8.16
CA TYR A 71 6.17 7.84 -7.78
C TYR A 71 7.27 7.38 -8.74
N VAL A 72 7.13 7.65 -10.04
CA VAL A 72 8.18 7.37 -11.03
C VAL A 72 9.43 8.19 -10.71
N ASP A 73 9.28 9.48 -10.42
CA ASP A 73 10.39 10.36 -10.04
C ASP A 73 11.10 9.88 -8.77
N TYR A 74 10.35 9.46 -7.75
CA TYR A 74 10.90 8.87 -6.52
C TYR A 74 11.68 7.58 -6.77
N LEU A 75 11.18 6.71 -7.65
CA LEU A 75 11.86 5.46 -8.01
C LEU A 75 13.15 5.74 -8.80
N GLU A 76 13.15 6.77 -9.64
CA GLU A 76 14.36 7.21 -10.33
C GLU A 76 15.39 7.71 -9.31
N GLU A 77 15.04 8.66 -8.43
CA GLU A 77 15.96 9.18 -7.41
C GLU A 77 16.54 8.08 -6.48
N LYS A 78 15.73 7.07 -6.15
CA LYS A 78 16.13 6.04 -5.18
C LYS A 78 17.04 4.96 -5.78
N TYR A 79 16.92 4.68 -7.07
CA TYR A 79 17.57 3.52 -7.71
C TYR A 79 18.55 3.90 -8.84
N HIS A 80 18.72 5.19 -9.14
CA HIS A 80 19.70 5.73 -10.08
C HIS A 80 20.87 6.43 -9.36
#